data_AF-L8JBZ9-F1
#
_entry.id   AF-L8JBZ9-F1
#
_cell.length_a   1.000
_cell.length_b   1.000
_cell.length_c   1.000
_cell.angle_alpha   90.00
_cell.angle_beta   90.00
_cell.angle_gamma   90.00
#
_symmetry.space_group_name_H-M   'P 1'
#
loop_
_entity.id
_entity.type
_entity.pdbx_description
1 polymer ?
#
loop_
_entity_poly.entity_id
_entity_poly.type
_entity_poly.pdbx_seq_one_letter_code
_entity_poly.pdbx_strand_id
1 'polypeptide(L)'
;MTWVYALLIFAAGAIVGAFGARLGNQSLKQQKELKKELDKSKYELEQFRQELVDHFASSSELLDNIAKDYSKLYEHMAKTSSELMPNLPEQDNPFSHRISSLEAVHTAASSIQDQPRDYASGATGLLKDEAERVEEPKAS
;
A
#
# COMPACT_ATOMS: atom_id res chain seq x y z
N MET A 1 43.70 57.57 -12.32
CA MET A 1 42.26 57.67 -12.63
C MET A 1 41.57 56.32 -12.87
N THR A 2 42.29 55.23 -13.12
CA THR A 2 41.74 53.88 -13.36
C THR A 2 41.37 53.09 -12.10
N TRP A 3 42.04 53.36 -10.97
CA TRP A 3 41.83 52.65 -9.70
C TRP A 3 40.43 52.84 -9.09
N VAL A 4 39.76 53.96 -9.38
CA VAL A 4 38.39 54.24 -8.92
C VAL A 4 37.38 53.28 -9.56
N TYR A 5 37.54 52.96 -10.85
CA TYR A 5 36.68 52.01 -11.55
C TYR A 5 36.86 50.58 -11.02
N ALA A 6 38.09 50.21 -10.66
CA ALA A 6 38.36 48.93 -10.00
C ALA A 6 37.66 48.82 -8.64
N LEU A 7 37.66 49.90 -7.86
CA LEU A 7 36.93 49.96 -6.58
C LEU A 7 35.41 49.88 -6.76
N LEU A 8 34.85 50.55 -7.77
CA LEU A 8 33.40 50.49 -8.05
C LEU A 8 32.95 49.09 -8.47
N ILE A 9 33.70 48.42 -9.34
CA ILE A 9 33.39 47.04 -9.77
C ILE A 9 33.53 46.08 -8.60
N PHE A 10 34.56 46.25 -7.75
CA PHE A 10 34.72 45.44 -6.55
C PHE A 10 33.56 45.63 -5.56
N ALA A 11 33.16 46.88 -5.31
CA ALA A 11 32.02 47.19 -4.43
C ALA A 11 30.71 46.60 -4.97
N ALA A 12 30.43 46.76 -6.27
CA ALA A 12 29.25 46.18 -6.90
C ALA A 12 29.28 44.64 -6.85
N GLY A 13 30.42 44.02 -7.17
CA GLY A 13 30.62 42.58 -7.10
C GLY A 13 30.46 42.02 -5.70
N ALA A 14 30.94 42.72 -4.67
CA ALA A 14 30.78 42.32 -3.28
C ALA A 14 29.30 42.35 -2.84
N ILE A 15 28.53 43.35 -3.26
CA ILE A 15 27.09 43.44 -2.96
C ILE A 15 26.34 42.29 -3.65
N VAL A 16 26.58 42.05 -4.94
CA VAL A 16 25.92 40.97 -5.68
C VAL A 16 26.31 39.60 -5.14
N GLY A 17 27.60 39.39 -4.82
CA GLY A 17 28.10 38.15 -4.25
C GLY A 17 27.50 37.85 -2.87
N ALA A 18 27.38 38.87 -2.01
CA ALA A 18 26.73 38.74 -0.71
C ALA A 18 25.24 38.38 -0.84
N PHE A 19 24.55 38.98 -1.82
CA PHE A 19 23.14 38.68 -2.09
C PHE A 19 22.95 37.24 -2.58
N GLY A 20 23.78 36.79 -3.54
CA GLY A 20 23.75 35.41 -4.06
C GLY A 20 24.05 34.36 -2.97
N ALA A 21 25.07 34.60 -2.15
CA ALA A 21 25.42 33.71 -1.03
C ALA A 21 24.30 33.59 0.01
N ARG A 22 23.59 34.70 0.28
CA ARG A 22 22.48 34.70 1.24
C ARG A 22 21.27 33.90 0.75
N LEU A 23 20.97 33.96 -0.55
CA LEU A 23 19.91 33.16 -1.17
C LEU A 23 20.27 31.67 -1.23
N GLY A 24 21.50 31.33 -1.60
CA GLY A 24 21.97 29.94 -1.69
C GLY A 24 21.93 29.18 -0.36
N ASN A 25 22.32 29.83 0.75
CA ASN A 25 22.36 29.19 2.07
C ASN A 25 20.99 28.75 2.59
N GLN A 26 19.90 29.42 2.20
CA GLN A 26 18.54 29.04 2.59
C GLN A 26 18.07 27.77 1.84
N SER A 27 18.41 27.65 0.56
CA SER A 27 18.06 26.47 -0.26
C SER A 27 18.70 25.17 0.24
N LEU A 28 19.96 25.24 0.72
CA LEU A 28 20.66 24.08 1.26
C LEU A 28 20.02 23.55 2.55
N LYS A 29 19.45 24.44 3.38
CA LYS A 29 18.70 24.04 4.58
C LYS A 29 17.40 23.33 4.20
N GLN A 30 16.66 23.90 3.24
CA GLN A 30 15.42 23.30 2.74
C GLN A 30 15.65 21.91 2.14
N GLN A 31 16.71 21.72 1.34
CA GLN A 31 17.04 20.39 0.80
C GLN A 31 17.39 19.37 1.89
N LYS A 32 18.08 19.79 2.96
CA LYS A 32 18.37 18.91 4.10
C LYS A 32 17.10 18.54 4.87
N GLU A 33 16.17 19.48 5.04
CA GLU A 33 14.87 19.21 5.68
C GLU A 33 14.01 18.26 4.83
N LEU A 34 13.89 18.51 3.53
CA LEU A 34 13.20 17.63 2.59
C LEU A 34 13.77 16.21 2.59
N LYS A 35 15.11 16.08 2.58
CA LYS A 35 15.77 14.76 2.64
C LYS A 35 15.48 14.07 3.97
N LYS A 36 15.51 14.80 5.09
CA LYS A 36 15.19 14.28 6.41
C LYS A 36 13.73 13.82 6.51
N GLU A 37 12.81 14.56 5.93
CA GLU A 37 11.39 14.21 5.88
C GLU A 37 11.15 12.95 5.03
N LEU A 38 11.82 12.86 3.88
CA LEU A 38 11.78 11.67 3.01
C LEU A 38 12.34 10.44 3.74
N ASP A 39 13.51 10.57 4.37
CA ASP A 39 14.13 9.47 5.13
C ASP A 39 13.25 9.07 6.33
N LYS A 40 12.60 10.04 7.00
CA LYS A 40 11.63 9.78 8.07
C LYS A 40 10.40 9.02 7.57
N SER A 41 9.80 9.45 6.46
CA SER A 41 8.63 8.79 5.88
C SER A 41 8.93 7.36 5.42
N LYS A 42 10.11 7.14 4.83
CA LYS A 42 10.60 5.79 4.49
C LYS A 42 10.77 4.91 5.72
N TYR A 43 11.33 5.47 6.79
CA TYR A 43 11.50 4.75 8.04
C TYR A 43 10.13 4.36 8.64
N GLU A 44 9.18 5.29 8.67
CA GLU A 44 7.81 5.02 9.15
C GLU A 44 7.11 3.95 8.32
N LEU A 45 7.30 3.96 6.99
CA LEU A 45 6.73 2.93 6.10
C LEU A 45 7.33 1.54 6.38
N GLU A 46 8.64 1.47 6.59
CA GLU A 46 9.30 0.19 6.90
C GLU A 46 8.85 -0.34 8.27
N GLN A 47 8.67 0.53 9.27
CA GLN A 47 8.09 0.14 10.55
C GLN A 47 6.66 -0.39 10.38
N PHE A 48 5.82 0.30 9.61
CA PHE A 48 4.46 -0.17 9.32
C PHE A 48 4.45 -1.52 8.61
N ARG A 49 5.37 -1.72 7.66
CA ARG A 49 5.53 -3.00 6.96
C ARG A 49 5.91 -4.11 7.94
N GLN A 50 6.84 -3.84 8.86
CA GLN A 50 7.26 -4.81 9.86
C GLN A 50 6.12 -5.15 10.83
N GLU A 51 5.41 -4.13 11.33
CA GLU A 51 4.25 -4.32 12.21
C GLU A 51 3.14 -5.13 11.53
N LEU A 52 2.87 -4.89 10.24
CA LEU A 52 1.93 -5.69 9.46
C LEU A 52 2.37 -7.15 9.34
N VAL A 53 3.66 -7.41 9.06
CA VAL A 53 4.18 -8.77 8.97
C VAL A 53 4.01 -9.49 10.31
N ASP A 54 4.34 -8.85 11.42
CA ASP A 54 4.18 -9.42 12.75
C ASP A 54 2.70 -9.66 13.09
N HIS A 55 1.81 -8.72 12.73
CA HIS A 55 0.36 -8.85 12.94
C HIS A 55 -0.24 -10.00 12.12
N PHE A 56 0.18 -10.17 10.86
CA PHE A 56 -0.23 -11.30 10.04
C PHE A 56 0.34 -12.63 10.53
N ALA A 57 1.58 -12.65 11.04
CA ALA A 57 2.16 -13.84 11.65
C ALA A 57 1.33 -14.29 12.86
N SER A 58 1.03 -13.37 13.78
CA SER A 58 0.16 -13.65 14.93
C SER A 58 -1.26 -14.05 14.52
N SER A 59 -1.83 -13.37 13.52
CA SER A 59 -3.16 -13.70 13.00
C SER A 59 -3.20 -15.09 12.36
N SER A 60 -2.12 -15.51 11.68
CA SER A 60 -2.02 -16.85 11.10
C SER A 60 -1.99 -17.95 12.16
N GLU A 61 -1.31 -17.70 13.28
CA GLU A 61 -1.31 -18.61 14.43
C GLU A 61 -2.70 -18.71 15.06
N LEU A 62 -3.39 -17.58 15.22
CA LEU A 62 -4.78 -17.58 15.71
C LEU A 62 -5.73 -18.31 14.75
N LEU A 63 -5.58 -18.10 13.44
CA LEU A 63 -6.36 -18.79 12.42
C LEU A 63 -6.11 -20.31 12.43
N ASP A 64 -4.87 -20.75 12.60
CA ASP A 64 -4.53 -22.16 12.74
C ASP A 64 -5.20 -22.80 13.97
N ASN A 65 -5.21 -22.08 15.11
CA ASN A 65 -5.93 -22.52 16.30
C ASN A 65 -7.44 -22.65 16.04
N ILE A 66 -8.06 -21.67 15.36
CA ILE A 66 -9.47 -21.73 14.97
C ILE A 66 -9.73 -22.91 14.02
N ALA A 67 -8.87 -23.15 13.03
CA ALA A 67 -9.02 -24.26 12.10
C ALA A 67 -8.96 -25.62 12.82
N LYS A 68 -8.06 -25.75 13.80
CA LYS A 68 -7.97 -26.93 14.67
C LYS A 68 -9.23 -27.12 15.50
N ASP A 69 -9.72 -26.06 16.15
CA ASP A 69 -10.90 -26.13 17.00
C ASP A 69 -12.19 -26.37 16.21
N TYR A 70 -12.29 -25.79 15.01
CA TYR A 70 -13.35 -26.09 14.06
C TYR A 70 -13.37 -27.57 13.67
N SER A 71 -12.19 -28.14 13.38
CA SER A 71 -12.06 -29.56 13.04
C SER A 71 -12.48 -30.47 14.19
N LYS A 72 -12.09 -30.14 15.42
CA LYS A 72 -12.51 -30.87 16.64
C LYS A 72 -14.02 -30.78 16.85
N LEU A 73 -14.61 -29.59 16.68
CA LEU A 73 -16.04 -29.39 16.83
C LEU A 73 -16.79 -30.23 15.80
N TYR A 74 -16.36 -30.21 14.55
CA TYR A 74 -16.95 -31.02 13.50
C TYR A 74 -16.87 -32.52 13.81
N GLU A 75 -15.70 -33.01 14.22
CA GLU A 75 -15.51 -34.42 14.59
C GLU A 75 -16.39 -34.82 15.78
N HIS A 76 -16.51 -33.94 16.78
CA HIS A 76 -17.39 -34.16 17.91
C HIS A 76 -18.86 -34.23 17.46
N MET A 77 -19.33 -33.30 16.62
CA MET A 77 -20.71 -33.32 16.09
C MET A 77 -20.97 -34.55 15.21
N ALA A 78 -20.02 -34.95 14.37
CA ALA A 78 -20.11 -36.15 13.57
C ALA A 78 -20.25 -37.41 14.45
N LYS A 79 -19.42 -37.51 15.50
CA LYS A 79 -19.47 -38.60 16.47
C LYS A 79 -20.78 -38.62 17.25
N THR A 80 -21.21 -37.48 17.79
CA THR A 80 -22.48 -37.34 18.51
C THR A 80 -23.67 -37.69 17.60
N SER A 81 -23.66 -37.26 16.35
CA SER A 81 -24.69 -37.61 15.37
C SER A 81 -24.77 -39.12 15.14
N SER A 82 -23.62 -39.79 14.97
CA SER A 82 -23.58 -41.25 14.81
C SER A 82 -24.04 -42.00 16.06
N GLU A 83 -23.81 -41.45 17.27
CA GLU A 83 -24.20 -42.07 18.54
C GLU A 83 -25.70 -41.89 18.83
N LEU A 84 -26.25 -40.70 18.60
CA LEU A 84 -27.66 -40.40 18.86
C LEU A 84 -28.59 -40.89 17.74
N MET A 85 -28.09 -40.99 16.50
CA MET A 85 -28.88 -41.37 15.32
C MET A 85 -28.23 -42.54 14.54
N PRO A 86 -28.09 -43.73 15.16
CA PRO A 86 -27.36 -44.85 14.56
C PRO A 86 -28.03 -45.49 13.34
N ASN A 87 -29.32 -45.22 13.10
CA ASN A 87 -30.09 -45.75 11.96
C ASN A 87 -30.32 -44.72 10.85
N LEU A 88 -29.70 -43.54 10.93
CA LEU A 88 -29.84 -42.51 9.90
C LEU A 88 -28.93 -42.85 8.70
N PRO A 89 -29.45 -42.87 7.46
CA PRO A 89 -28.63 -43.04 6.27
C PRO A 89 -27.52 -41.98 6.21
N GLU A 90 -26.30 -42.33 5.79
CA GLU A 90 -25.19 -41.36 5.69
C GLU A 90 -25.50 -40.16 4.79
N GLN A 91 -26.41 -40.33 3.82
CA GLN A 91 -26.88 -39.28 2.92
C GLN A 91 -27.73 -38.21 3.62
N ASP A 92 -28.40 -38.56 4.72
CA ASP A 92 -29.25 -37.66 5.51
C ASP A 92 -28.48 -37.05 6.70
N ASN A 93 -27.24 -37.49 6.95
CA ASN A 93 -26.41 -36.94 8.03
C ASN A 93 -25.61 -35.73 7.53
N PRO A 94 -25.88 -34.50 8.00
CA PRO A 94 -25.16 -33.29 7.57
C PRO A 94 -23.69 -33.27 8.01
N PHE A 95 -23.28 -34.19 8.90
CA PHE A 95 -21.93 -34.30 9.44
C PHE A 95 -21.15 -35.52 8.91
N SER A 96 -21.69 -36.28 7.95
CA SER A 96 -21.00 -37.43 7.35
C SER A 96 -19.80 -37.02 6.46
N HIS A 97 -19.84 -35.85 5.84
CA HIS A 97 -18.81 -35.40 4.89
C HIS A 97 -17.69 -34.59 5.55
N ARG A 98 -16.56 -35.22 5.89
CA ARG A 98 -15.38 -34.52 6.45
C ARG A 98 -14.97 -33.32 5.58
N ILE A 99 -14.81 -32.17 6.22
CA ILE A 99 -14.38 -30.93 5.56
C ILE A 99 -12.95 -31.02 4.99
N SER A 100 -12.10 -31.92 5.52
CA SER A 100 -10.81 -32.26 4.90
C SER A 100 -10.93 -32.74 3.44
N SER A 101 -12.09 -33.26 3.02
CA SER A 101 -12.31 -33.63 1.61
C SER A 101 -12.49 -32.42 0.68
N LEU A 102 -12.72 -31.21 1.21
CA LEU A 102 -12.73 -29.96 0.44
C LEU A 102 -11.32 -29.45 0.09
N GLU A 103 -10.24 -30.05 0.62
CA GLU A 103 -8.88 -29.76 0.18
C GLU A 103 -8.67 -30.06 -1.32
N ALA A 104 -9.52 -30.90 -1.93
CA ALA A 104 -9.57 -31.11 -3.38
C ALA A 104 -10.00 -29.85 -4.18
N VAL A 105 -10.56 -28.83 -3.54
CA VAL A 105 -10.91 -27.54 -4.18
C VAL A 105 -9.67 -26.65 -4.37
N HIS A 106 -8.53 -26.95 -3.72
CA HIS A 106 -7.29 -26.21 -3.95
C HIS A 106 -6.80 -26.31 -5.42
N THR A 107 -7.19 -27.35 -6.16
CA THR A 107 -6.92 -27.47 -7.61
C THR A 107 -7.75 -26.47 -8.44
N ALA A 108 -8.92 -26.04 -7.96
CA ALA A 108 -9.77 -25.04 -8.61
C ALA A 108 -9.28 -23.59 -8.39
N ALA A 109 -8.34 -23.35 -7.48
CA ALA A 109 -7.70 -22.03 -7.31
C ALA A 109 -6.90 -21.58 -8.56
N SER A 110 -6.56 -22.52 -9.45
CA SER A 110 -5.94 -22.21 -10.75
C SER A 110 -6.86 -21.44 -11.70
N SER A 111 -8.17 -21.37 -11.43
CA SER A 111 -9.14 -20.59 -12.23
C SER A 111 -9.37 -19.16 -11.71
N ILE A 112 -8.63 -18.71 -10.69
CA ILE A 112 -8.67 -17.31 -10.21
C ILE A 112 -8.05 -16.33 -11.23
N GLN A 113 -7.50 -16.84 -12.33
CA GLN A 113 -7.02 -16.04 -13.46
C GLN A 113 -8.15 -15.28 -14.20
N ASP A 114 -9.41 -15.71 -14.08
CA ASP A 114 -10.55 -15.19 -14.87
C ASP A 114 -11.45 -14.17 -14.14
N GLN A 115 -11.07 -13.69 -12.95
CA GLN A 115 -11.84 -12.62 -12.30
C GLN A 115 -11.58 -11.27 -13.00
N PRO A 116 -12.62 -10.50 -13.38
CA PRO A 116 -12.46 -9.21 -14.05
C PRO A 116 -11.63 -8.26 -13.19
N ARG A 117 -10.49 -7.82 -13.72
CA ARG A 117 -9.58 -6.87 -13.06
C ARG A 117 -10.06 -5.42 -13.25
N ASP A 118 -11.29 -5.13 -12.82
CA ASP A 118 -11.91 -3.80 -12.96
C ASP A 118 -11.34 -2.73 -11.99
N TYR A 119 -10.27 -3.05 -11.25
CA TYR A 119 -9.66 -2.17 -10.25
C TYR A 119 -8.44 -1.39 -10.75
N ALA A 120 -8.07 -1.51 -12.03
CA ALA A 120 -6.90 -0.80 -12.56
C ALA A 120 -7.05 -0.42 -14.03
N SER A 121 -7.88 0.58 -14.34
CA SER A 121 -7.73 1.35 -15.58
C SER A 121 -8.28 2.76 -15.42
N GLY A 122 -7.35 3.69 -15.20
CA GLY A 122 -7.59 5.13 -15.33
C GLY A 122 -7.99 5.80 -14.01
N ALA A 123 -7.39 6.95 -13.74
CA ALA A 123 -7.74 7.80 -12.61
C ALA A 123 -9.24 8.15 -12.66
N THR A 124 -10.05 7.45 -11.87
CA THR A 124 -11.39 7.87 -11.46
C THR A 124 -11.27 9.01 -10.45
N GLY A 125 -10.54 10.06 -10.84
CA GLY A 125 -10.56 11.35 -10.17
C GLY A 125 -11.65 12.19 -10.82
N LEU A 126 -12.53 12.77 -10.00
CA LEU A 126 -13.51 13.79 -10.41
C LEU A 126 -12.85 15.05 -11.01
N LEU A 127 -11.52 15.12 -11.03
CA LEU A 127 -10.72 16.21 -11.55
C LEU A 127 -10.04 15.75 -12.85
N LYS A 128 -10.77 15.85 -13.96
CA LYS A 128 -10.13 15.95 -15.28
C LYS A 128 -9.53 17.33 -15.39
N ASP A 129 -8.21 17.40 -15.51
CA ASP A 129 -7.50 18.62 -15.93
C ASP A 129 -7.75 18.79 -17.44
N GLU A 130 -8.91 19.35 -17.77
CA GLU A 130 -9.24 19.74 -19.13
C GLU A 130 -8.45 21.03 -19.41
N ALA A 131 -7.32 20.89 -20.09
CA ALA A 131 -6.58 22.02 -20.62
C ALA A 131 -7.48 22.79 -21.60
N GLU A 132 -8.10 23.85 -21.10
CA GLU A 132 -8.86 24.84 -21.85
C GLU A 132 -7.99 25.35 -23.00
N ARG A 133 -8.32 24.91 -24.22
CA ARG A 133 -7.62 25.33 -25.43
C ARG A 133 -8.02 26.79 -25.70
N VAL A 134 -7.18 27.71 -25.27
CA VAL A 134 -7.27 29.14 -25.61
C VAL A 134 -7.24 29.28 -27.13
N GLU A 135 -8.37 29.66 -27.74
CA GLU A 135 -8.39 30.12 -29.13
C GLU A 135 -8.04 31.62 -29.18
N GLU A 136 -6.91 31.93 -29.83
CA GLU A 136 -6.50 33.29 -30.19
C GLU A 136 -7.29 33.84 -31.39
N PRO A 137 -7.37 35.18 -31.54
CA PRO A 137 -8.39 35.85 -32.33
C PRO A 137 -8.07 35.83 -33.83
N LYS A 138 -9.08 35.56 -34.67
CA LYS A 138 -8.98 35.82 -36.11
C LYS A 138 -9.17 37.32 -36.37
N ALA A 139 -8.07 37.95 -36.81
CA ALA A 139 -8.07 39.25 -37.43
C ALA A 139 -8.88 39.24 -38.74
N SER A 140 -9.76 40.22 -38.91
CA SER A 140 -10.18 40.82 -40.19
C SER A 140 -10.70 42.22 -39.93
#